data_AF-A0A822CGZ1-F1
#
_entry.id   AF-A0A822CGZ1-F1
#
_cell.length_a   1.000
_cell.length_b   1.000
_cell.length_c   1.000
_cell.angle_alpha   90.00
_cell.angle_beta   90.00
_cell.angle_gamma   90.00
#
_symmetry.space_group_name_H-M   'P 1'
#
loop_
_entity.id
_entity.type
_entity.pdbx_description
1 polymer ?
#
loop_
_entity_poly.entity_id
_entity_poly.type
_entity_poly.pdbx_seq_one_letter_code
_entity_poly.pdbx_strand_id
1 'polypeptide(L)'
;LRHVGLALDPHTNEERQAKINTICNVTQRFCTGTLQQYSSFNDCQQFLRTQIPYGSYDGADQRNVISYFVPLLPSIHCPHVGPTGGGACTDKTINFYYNQPNFLACAHRQ
;
A
#
# COMPACT_ATOMS: atom_id res chain seq x y z
N LEU A 1 -13.02 -2.43 -21.31
CA LEU A 1 -11.57 -2.78 -21.31
C LEU A 1 -10.99 -2.49 -19.93
N ARG A 2 -10.96 -3.47 -19.01
CA ARG A 2 -10.22 -3.33 -17.75
C ARG A 2 -8.73 -3.40 -18.07
N HIS A 3 -8.00 -2.33 -17.80
CA HIS A 3 -6.55 -2.31 -18.00
C HIS A 3 -5.90 -3.00 -16.80
N VAL A 4 -5.24 -4.13 -17.06
CA VAL A 4 -4.54 -4.92 -16.04
C VAL A 4 -3.52 -4.02 -15.31
N GLY A 5 -3.62 -3.90 -13.99
CA GLY A 5 -2.75 -3.05 -13.16
C GLY A 5 -3.22 -1.61 -12.87
N LEU A 6 -4.27 -1.14 -13.56
CA LEU A 6 -5.00 0.10 -13.24
C LEU A 6 -6.29 -0.14 -12.46
N ALA A 7 -6.71 -1.41 -12.34
CA ALA A 7 -7.84 -1.79 -11.51
C ALA A 7 -7.56 -1.37 -10.05
N LEU A 8 -8.39 -0.44 -9.56
CA LEU A 8 -8.41 -0.06 -8.14
C LEU A 8 -8.96 -1.21 -7.27
N ASP A 9 -9.69 -2.13 -7.90
CA ASP A 9 -10.31 -3.30 -7.31
C ASP A 9 -9.89 -4.58 -8.06
N PRO A 10 -8.81 -5.25 -7.63
CA PRO A 10 -8.41 -6.54 -8.17
C PRO A 10 -9.31 -7.66 -7.60
N HIS A 11 -10.04 -8.37 -8.47
CA HIS A 11 -10.91 -9.48 -8.08
C HIS A 11 -10.29 -10.86 -8.31
N THR A 12 -9.15 -10.91 -9.01
CA THR A 12 -8.41 -12.13 -9.31
C THR A 12 -6.99 -12.07 -8.75
N ASN A 13 -6.36 -13.24 -8.58
CA ASN A 13 -4.93 -13.34 -8.23
C ASN A 13 -4.03 -12.60 -9.23
N GLU A 14 -4.38 -12.64 -10.52
CA GLU A 14 -3.63 -11.96 -11.58
C GLU A 14 -3.74 -10.44 -11.47
N GLU A 15 -4.95 -9.90 -11.29
CA GLU A 15 -5.15 -8.46 -11.07
C GLU A 15 -4.44 -7.99 -9.79
N ARG A 16 -4.45 -8.79 -8.72
CA ARG A 16 -3.72 -8.49 -7.47
C ARG A 16 -2.23 -8.44 -7.72
N GLN A 17 -1.69 -9.42 -8.44
CA GLN A 17 -0.26 -9.45 -8.76
C GLN A 17 0.15 -8.26 -9.61
N ALA A 18 -0.67 -7.87 -10.59
CA ALA A 18 -0.45 -6.68 -11.40
C ALA A 18 -0.45 -5.40 -10.53
N LYS A 19 -1.40 -5.27 -9.59
CA LYS A 19 -1.46 -4.12 -8.67
C LYS A 19 -0.23 -4.04 -7.77
N ILE A 20 0.22 -5.18 -7.21
CA ILE A 20 1.46 -5.27 -6.43
C ILE A 20 2.65 -4.80 -7.25
N ASN A 21 2.76 -5.24 -8.50
CA ASN A 21 3.84 -4.81 -9.39
C ASN A 21 3.82 -3.30 -9.61
N THR A 22 2.63 -2.71 -9.83
CA THR A 22 2.47 -1.26 -9.97
C THR A 22 2.97 -0.50 -8.75
N ILE A 23 2.55 -0.89 -7.55
CA ILE A 23 2.96 -0.25 -6.29
C ILE A 23 4.47 -0.35 -6.09
N CYS A 24 5.04 -1.54 -6.28
CA CYS A 24 6.46 -1.76 -6.10
C CYS A 24 7.31 -1.00 -7.13
N ASN A 25 6.86 -0.91 -8.39
CA ASN A 25 7.54 -0.12 -9.42
C ASN A 25 7.57 1.37 -9.06
N VAL A 26 6.42 1.93 -8.66
CA VAL A 26 6.34 3.34 -8.27
C VAL A 26 7.20 3.60 -7.04
N THR A 27 7.11 2.74 -6.02
CA THR A 27 7.88 2.91 -4.78
C THR A 27 9.38 2.85 -5.06
N GLN A 28 9.87 1.86 -5.80
CA GLN A 28 11.30 1.75 -6.13
C GLN A 28 11.80 2.90 -7.01
N ARG A 29 10.93 3.45 -7.87
CA ARG A 29 11.31 4.55 -8.78
C ARG A 29 11.41 5.91 -8.06
N PHE A 30 10.50 6.19 -7.13
CA PHE A 30 10.34 7.54 -6.57
C PHE A 30 10.67 7.64 -5.08
N CYS A 31 10.64 6.54 -4.33
CA CYS A 31 10.97 6.50 -2.92
C CYS A 31 12.41 5.99 -2.76
N THR A 32 13.37 6.90 -2.91
CA THR A 32 14.81 6.63 -2.88
C THR A 32 15.51 7.48 -1.81
N GLY A 33 16.78 7.19 -1.50
CA GLY A 33 17.53 7.91 -0.47
C GLY A 33 16.84 7.83 0.89
N THR A 34 16.62 8.97 1.54
CA THR A 34 15.92 9.04 2.84
C THR A 34 14.45 8.65 2.77
N LEU A 35 13.87 8.57 1.57
CA LEU A 35 12.49 8.14 1.36
C LEU A 35 12.37 6.66 1.02
N GLN A 36 13.47 5.89 1.00
CA GLN A 36 13.43 4.48 0.67
C GLN A 36 12.54 3.68 1.63
N GLN A 37 11.62 2.90 1.06
CA GLN A 37 10.64 2.12 1.82
C GLN A 37 10.93 0.62 1.86
N TYR A 38 11.56 0.10 0.80
CA TYR A 38 11.93 -1.31 0.68
C TYR A 38 13.35 -1.40 0.12
N SER A 39 14.12 -2.36 0.61
CA SER A 39 15.49 -2.64 0.14
C SER A 39 15.54 -3.07 -1.32
N SER A 40 14.49 -3.74 -1.81
CA SER A 40 14.37 -4.15 -3.20
C SER A 40 12.91 -4.25 -3.67
N PHE A 41 12.73 -4.38 -4.98
CA PHE A 41 11.44 -4.71 -5.58
C PHE A 41 10.89 -6.05 -5.04
N ASN A 42 11.75 -7.05 -4.84
CA ASN A 42 11.34 -8.37 -4.35
C ASN A 42 10.82 -8.29 -2.91
N ASP A 43 11.50 -7.51 -2.05
CA ASP A 43 11.07 -7.30 -0.65
C ASP A 43 9.70 -6.61 -0.59
N CYS A 44 9.47 -5.63 -1.47
CA CYS A 44 8.15 -5.00 -1.62
C CYS A 44 7.07 -6.02 -2.01
N GLN A 45 7.34 -6.86 -3.01
CA GLN A 45 6.37 -7.89 -3.42
C GLN A 45 6.12 -8.91 -2.31
N GLN A 46 7.16 -9.36 -1.61
CA GLN A 46 7.04 -10.31 -0.51
C GLN A 46 6.16 -9.73 0.60
N PHE A 47 6.43 -8.50 1.03
CA PHE A 47 5.63 -7.80 2.05
C PHE A 47 4.16 -7.70 1.64
N LEU A 48 3.87 -7.19 0.43
CA LEU A 48 2.50 -7.02 -0.04
C LEU A 48 1.77 -8.35 -0.27
N ARG A 49 2.50 -9.45 -0.53
CA ARG A 49 1.90 -10.77 -0.69
C ARG A 49 1.54 -11.44 0.63
N THR A 50 2.35 -11.26 1.67
CA THR A 50 2.21 -12.01 2.94
C THR A 50 1.51 -11.23 4.04
N GLN A 51 1.62 -9.90 4.06
CA GLN A 51 1.12 -9.07 5.15
C GLN A 51 -0.22 -8.38 4.84
N ILE A 52 -0.72 -8.49 3.60
CA ILE A 52 -1.99 -7.88 3.19
C ILE A 52 -3.01 -8.98 2.84
N PRO A 53 -4.12 -9.10 3.60
CA PRO A 53 -5.15 -10.11 3.38
C PRO A 53 -5.71 -10.09 1.94
N TYR A 54 -5.93 -11.29 1.39
CA TYR A 54 -6.58 -11.48 0.08
C TYR A 54 -8.04 -11.00 0.10
N GLY A 55 -8.49 -10.29 -0.94
CA GLY A 55 -9.90 -9.92 -1.10
C GLY A 55 -10.41 -8.73 -0.28
N SER A 56 -9.54 -7.97 0.40
CA SER A 56 -9.95 -6.71 1.03
C SER A 56 -9.86 -5.54 0.02
N TYR A 57 -10.91 -5.35 -0.79
CA TYR A 57 -11.07 -4.13 -1.60
C TYR A 57 -11.45 -2.93 -0.74
N ASP A 58 -12.27 -3.16 0.29
CA ASP A 58 -12.59 -2.20 1.35
C ASP A 58 -11.33 -1.85 2.18
N GLY A 59 -10.34 -2.74 2.11
CA GLY A 59 -8.94 -2.55 2.45
C GLY A 59 -8.16 -1.96 1.28
N ALA A 60 -8.70 -0.90 0.65
CA ALA A 60 -7.86 0.13 0.07
C ALA A 60 -7.03 0.73 1.22
N ASP A 61 -6.04 -0.05 1.69
CA ASP A 61 -4.93 0.46 2.44
C ASP A 61 -4.46 1.67 1.64
N GLN A 62 -4.28 2.76 2.37
CA GLN A 62 -3.62 3.98 1.94
C GLN A 62 -2.58 3.71 0.83
N ARG A 63 -1.76 2.65 0.92
CA ARG A 63 -0.83 2.17 -0.12
C ARG A 63 -1.36 2.13 -1.56
N ASN A 64 -2.55 1.55 -1.78
CA ASN A 64 -3.09 1.29 -3.12
C ASN A 64 -3.39 2.59 -3.87
N VAL A 65 -4.03 3.53 -3.16
CA VAL A 65 -4.42 4.84 -3.68
C VAL A 65 -3.24 5.81 -3.62
N ILE A 66 -2.50 5.81 -2.51
CA ILE A 66 -1.35 6.70 -2.30
C ILE A 66 -0.23 6.44 -3.30
N SER A 67 -0.06 5.20 -3.79
CA SER A 67 0.90 4.92 -4.87
C SER A 67 0.71 5.83 -6.09
N TYR A 68 -0.51 6.26 -6.42
CA TYR A 68 -0.73 7.20 -7.54
C TYR A 68 -0.25 8.63 -7.25
N PHE A 69 -0.14 9.01 -5.97
CA PHE A 69 0.29 10.33 -5.52
C PHE A 69 1.79 10.41 -5.19
N VAL A 70 2.46 9.26 -5.07
CA VAL A 70 3.93 9.20 -4.88
C VAL A 70 4.69 10.05 -5.91
N PRO A 71 4.41 10.01 -7.22
CA PRO A 71 5.12 10.85 -8.18
C PRO A 71 4.90 12.36 -8.01
N LEU A 72 3.78 12.77 -7.39
CA LEU A 72 3.42 14.18 -7.22
C LEU A 72 4.12 14.80 -6.01
N LEU A 73 4.19 14.07 -4.89
CA LEU A 73 4.83 14.56 -3.67
C LEU A 73 5.42 13.39 -2.86
N PRO A 74 6.61 12.89 -3.24
CA PRO A 74 7.22 11.71 -2.63
C PRO A 74 7.44 11.83 -1.13
N SER A 75 7.81 13.02 -0.63
CA SER A 75 8.09 13.24 0.80
C SER A 75 6.90 12.98 1.71
N ILE A 76 5.68 13.22 1.22
CA ILE A 76 4.45 12.93 1.96
C ILE A 76 4.00 11.49 1.72
N HIS A 77 4.09 10.99 0.49
CA HIS A 77 3.41 9.75 0.10
C HIS A 77 4.28 8.49 0.25
N CYS A 78 5.61 8.61 0.18
CA CYS A 78 6.51 7.46 0.35
C CYS A 78 6.34 6.75 1.70
N PRO A 79 6.27 7.45 2.86
CA PRO A 79 6.05 6.79 4.15
C PRO A 79 4.82 5.87 4.16
N HIS A 80 3.74 6.26 3.47
CA HIS A 80 2.49 5.51 3.47
C HIS A 80 2.50 4.28 2.55
N VAL A 81 3.36 4.24 1.52
CA VAL A 81 3.49 3.05 0.66
C VAL A 81 4.45 2.00 1.21
N GLY A 82 5.20 2.31 2.27
CA GLY A 82 6.20 1.43 2.91
C GLY A 82 5.77 0.79 4.23
N PRO A 83 6.48 -0.21 4.77
CA PRO A 83 6.00 -1.14 5.80
C PRO A 83 5.38 -0.48 7.05
N THR A 84 5.82 0.73 7.40
CA THR A 84 5.32 1.49 8.55
C THR A 84 3.96 2.15 8.32
N GLY A 85 3.52 2.26 7.07
CA GLY A 85 2.28 2.96 6.69
C GLY A 85 2.32 4.45 6.99
N GLY A 86 3.51 5.03 7.21
CA GLY A 86 3.66 6.42 7.64
C GLY A 86 3.11 6.66 9.05
N GLY A 87 2.99 5.61 9.86
CA GLY A 87 2.33 5.68 11.18
C GLY A 87 0.81 5.53 11.11
N ALA A 88 0.24 5.35 9.92
CA ALA A 88 -1.17 4.99 9.75
C ALA A 88 -1.35 3.46 9.75
N CYS A 89 -2.47 3.00 10.29
CA CYS A 89 -2.77 1.57 10.40
C CYS A 89 -2.86 0.92 9.00
N THR A 90 -2.21 -0.22 8.82
CA THR A 90 -2.06 -0.89 7.51
C THR A 90 -3.08 -2.01 7.31
N ASP A 91 -3.59 -2.59 8.40
CA ASP A 91 -4.62 -3.63 8.41
C ASP A 91 -5.94 -3.05 8.96
N LYS A 92 -6.64 -2.28 8.12
CA LYS A 92 -7.93 -1.68 8.45
C LYS A 92 -9.04 -2.50 7.80
N THR A 93 -9.93 -3.09 8.60
CA THR A 93 -11.21 -3.59 8.12
C THR A 93 -12.20 -2.44 7.96
N ILE A 94 -13.32 -2.61 7.25
CA ILE A 94 -14.39 -1.59 7.22
C ILE A 94 -14.84 -1.20 8.65
N ASN A 95 -14.85 -2.18 9.56
CA ASN A 95 -15.20 -2.02 10.97
C ASN A 95 -14.19 -1.14 11.75
N PHE A 96 -12.95 -1.04 11.27
CA PHE A 96 -11.95 -0.13 11.82
C PHE A 96 -12.41 1.34 11.72
N TYR A 97 -13.00 1.75 10.59
CA TYR A 97 -13.39 3.14 10.37
C TYR A 97 -14.57 3.60 11.22
N TYR A 98 -15.46 2.67 11.59
CA TYR A 98 -16.65 2.98 12.40
C TYR A 98 -16.40 2.95 13.91
N ASN A 99 -15.35 2.25 14.37
CA ASN A 99 -15.13 1.99 15.81
C ASN A 99 -13.83 2.59 16.37
N GLN A 100 -13.11 3.41 15.61
CA GLN A 100 -11.84 3.99 16.07
C GLN A 100 -12.00 5.48 16.38
N PRO A 101 -12.01 5.87 17.67
CA PRO A 101 -12.07 7.28 18.06
C PRO A 101 -10.74 8.03 17.80
N ASN A 102 -9.64 7.30 17.55
CA ASN A 102 -8.34 7.90 17.28
C ASN A 102 -7.63 7.19 16.11
N PHE A 103 -7.70 7.79 14.93
CA PHE A 103 -7.06 7.30 13.71
C PHE A 103 -5.52 7.29 13.77
N LEU A 104 -4.91 7.95 14.77
CA LEU A 104 -3.46 7.98 15.02
C LEU A 104 -2.97 6.82 15.92
N ALA A 105 -3.87 6.04 16.52
CA ALA A 105 -3.51 5.09 17.58
C ALA A 105 -2.90 3.77 17.09
N CYS A 106 -2.83 3.49 15.78
CA CYS A 106 -2.08 2.33 15.28
C CYS A 106 -0.97 2.74 14.32
N ALA A 107 0.10 3.25 14.93
CA ALA A 107 1.45 2.91 14.50
C ALA A 107 1.78 1.53 15.08
N HIS A 108 1.83 0.51 14.22
CA HIS A 108 2.28 -0.86 14.53
C HIS A 108 1.50 -1.59 15.65
N ARG A 109 0.61 -2.53 15.27
CA ARG A 109 0.53 -3.75 16.09
C ARG A 109 1.83 -4.50 15.83
N GLN A 110 2.72 -4.50 16.83
CA GLN A 110 3.86 -5.41 16.91
C GLN A 110 3.37 -6.85 17.01
#